data_AF-X1W2Q5-F1
#
_entry.id   AF-X1W2Q5-F1
#
_cell.length_a   1.000
_cell.length_b   1.000
_cell.length_c   1.000
_cell.angle_alpha   90.00
_cell.angle_beta   90.00
_cell.angle_gamma   90.00
#
_symmetry.space_group_name_H-M   'P 1'
#
loop_
_entity.id
_entity.type
_entity.pdbx_description
1 polymer ?
#
loop_
_entity_poly.entity_id
_entity_poly.type
_entity_poly.pdbx_seq_one_letter_code
_entity_poly.pdbx_strand_id
1 'polypeptide(L)'
;MVATDGRRLSFVHLSLTSSSLSSGEAIIPLRALQQLARILSGDKEVKIGVSERQIFFEMDPILLISQLVDAKFPDYRKVIPTEFSIAVLADRDDFLRSVRRVSLLTDEKSRLLKFQ
;
A
#
# COMPACT_ATOMS: atom_id res chain seq x y z
N MET A 1 -2.14 -2.90 6.55
CA MET A 1 -1.84 -1.64 5.83
C MET A 1 -2.87 -1.41 4.73
N VAL A 2 -3.22 -0.15 4.50
CA VAL A 2 -4.15 0.27 3.43
C VAL A 2 -3.53 1.47 2.70
N ALA A 3 -3.65 1.51 1.38
CA ALA A 3 -3.28 2.67 0.56
C ALA A 3 -4.35 2.91 -0.51
N THR A 4 -4.72 4.17 -0.75
CA THR A 4 -5.69 4.56 -1.79
C THR A 4 -5.36 5.93 -2.36
N ASP A 5 -5.64 6.13 -3.64
CA ASP A 5 -5.60 7.43 -4.34
C ASP A 5 -7.01 7.92 -4.74
N GLY A 6 -8.05 7.26 -4.22
CA GLY A 6 -9.46 7.51 -4.56
C GLY A 6 -9.94 6.81 -5.85
N ARG A 7 -9.04 6.26 -6.67
CA ARG A 7 -9.38 5.50 -7.89
C ARG A 7 -9.10 4.01 -7.74
N ARG A 8 -8.10 3.65 -6.95
CA ARG A 8 -7.71 2.26 -6.65
C ARG A 8 -7.29 2.15 -5.19
N LEU A 9 -7.40 0.93 -4.67
CA LEU A 9 -7.05 0.60 -3.29
C LEU A 9 -6.13 -0.63 -3.24
N SER A 10 -5.18 -0.60 -2.32
CA SER A 10 -4.35 -1.76 -1.95
C SER A 10 -4.50 -2.03 -0.46
N PHE A 11 -4.75 -3.29 -0.11
CA PHE A 11 -4.95 -3.74 1.26
C PHE A 11 -4.07 -4.95 1.54
N VAL A 12 -3.36 -4.93 2.66
CA VAL A 12 -2.58 -6.06 3.17
C VAL A 12 -2.88 -6.21 4.65
N HIS A 13 -3.24 -7.42 5.07
CA HIS A 13 -3.43 -7.76 6.47
C HIS A 13 -2.37 -8.77 6.90
N LEU A 14 -1.72 -8.50 8.04
CA LEU A 14 -0.74 -9.40 8.65
C LEU A 14 -1.14 -9.58 10.11
N SER A 15 -1.31 -10.83 10.54
CA SER A 15 -1.56 -11.15 11.95
C SER A 15 -0.25 -11.05 12.72
N LEU A 16 -0.20 -10.20 13.74
CA LEU A 16 0.96 -10.05 14.63
C LEU A 16 0.77 -10.92 15.87
N THR A 17 1.80 -11.68 16.24
CA THR A 17 1.82 -12.53 17.43
C THR A 17 2.14 -11.76 18.72
N SER A 18 2.73 -10.57 18.63
CA SER A 18 3.10 -9.73 19.77
C SER A 18 1.96 -8.78 20.16
N SER A 19 1.53 -8.85 21.43
CA SER A 19 0.44 -8.06 22.02
C SER A 19 0.84 -6.62 22.44
N SER A 20 2.02 -6.13 22.05
CA SER A 20 2.62 -4.90 22.58
C SER A 20 2.31 -3.62 21.79
N LEU A 21 1.64 -3.72 20.64
CA LEU A 21 1.22 -2.54 19.90
C LEU A 21 -0.16 -2.10 20.40
N SER A 22 -0.25 -0.87 20.89
CA SER A 22 -1.52 -0.24 21.18
C SER A 22 -2.38 -0.21 19.91
N SER A 23 -3.65 -0.59 20.04
CA SER A 23 -4.61 -0.50 18.95
C SER A 23 -4.76 0.97 18.53
N GLY A 24 -4.38 1.31 17.31
CA GLY A 24 -4.48 2.66 16.78
C GLY A 24 -4.36 2.69 15.27
N GLU A 25 -4.96 3.72 14.67
CA GLU A 25 -4.80 4.00 13.24
C GLU A 25 -3.77 5.13 13.09
N ALA A 26 -2.81 4.96 12.19
CA ALA A 26 -1.78 5.95 11.90
C ALA A 26 -1.64 6.12 10.38
N ILE A 27 -1.62 7.36 9.91
CA ILE A 27 -1.38 7.68 8.49
C ILE A 27 0.07 8.12 8.34
N ILE A 28 0.86 7.28 7.65
CA ILE A 28 2.29 7.52 7.43
C ILE A 28 2.47 8.26 6.09
N PRO A 29 3.24 9.37 6.03
CA PRO A 29 3.52 10.05 4.77
C PRO A 29 4.23 9.15 3.76
N LEU A 30 3.81 9.21 2.49
CA LEU A 30 4.41 8.42 1.40
C LEU A 30 5.93 8.61 1.29
N ARG A 31 6.42 9.84 1.49
CA ARG A 31 7.86 10.15 1.45
C ARG A 31 8.64 9.36 2.50
N ALA A 32 8.10 9.19 3.70
CA ALA A 32 8.76 8.44 4.77
C ALA A 32 8.88 6.96 4.42
N LEU A 33 7.80 6.36 3.90
CA LEU A 33 7.81 4.97 3.43
C LEU A 33 8.75 4.77 2.24
N GLN A 34 8.85 5.75 1.33
CA GLN A 34 9.81 5.70 0.23
C GLN A 34 11.26 5.76 0.71
N GLN A 35 11.57 6.56 1.74
CA GLN A 35 12.91 6.56 2.35
C GLN A 35 13.18 5.24 3.06
N LEU A 36 12.22 4.74 3.84
CA LEU A 36 12.34 3.44 4.49
C LEU A 36 12.63 2.34 3.48
N ALA A 37 11.86 2.25 2.38
CA ALA A 37 12.06 1.25 1.34
C ALA A 37 13.45 1.31 0.66
N ARG A 38 14.08 2.48 0.61
CA ARG A 38 15.45 2.64 0.09
C ARG A 38 16.51 2.17 1.08
N ILE A 39 16.24 2.31 2.38
CA ILE A 39 17.16 1.93 3.46
C ILE A 39 17.07 0.43 3.75
N LEU A 40 15.86 -0.13 3.68
CA LEU A 40 15.59 -1.55 3.84
C LEU A 40 16.41 -2.33 2.81
N SER A 41 17.29 -3.20 3.30
CA SER A 41 18.16 -4.05 2.49
C SER A 41 18.25 -5.44 3.12
N GLY A 42 17.81 -6.45 2.38
CA GLY A 42 17.79 -7.85 2.83
C GLY A 42 16.83 -8.11 3.99
N ASP A 43 17.08 -9.21 4.70
CA ASP A 43 16.26 -9.69 5.83
C ASP A 43 16.73 -9.09 7.17
N LYS A 44 16.79 -7.75 7.24
CA LYS A 44 17.15 -7.06 8.48
C LYS A 44 15.92 -6.83 9.34
N GLU A 45 16.07 -7.09 10.64
CA GLU A 45 15.05 -6.75 11.61
C GLU A 45 14.92 -5.23 11.74
N VAL A 46 13.67 -4.75 11.77
CA VAL A 46 13.34 -3.33 11.91
C VAL A 46 12.44 -3.17 13.11
N LYS A 47 12.86 -2.37 14.07
CA LYS A 47 11.99 -1.99 15.19
C LYS A 47 11.13 -0.82 14.75
N ILE A 48 9.84 -0.92 15.04
CA ILE A 48 8.85 0.10 14.70
C ILE A 48 8.23 0.59 15.99
N GLY A 49 8.20 1.90 16.18
CA GLY A 49 7.42 2.51 17.25
C GLY A 49 6.56 3.65 16.74
N VAL A 50 5.37 3.76 17.32
CA VAL A 50 4.35 4.73 16.92
C VAL A 50 3.91 5.48 18.17
N SER A 51 3.93 6.81 18.10
CA SER A 51 3.31 7.71 19.06
C SER A 51 2.12 8.43 18.41
N GLU A 52 1.42 9.30 19.14
CA GLU A 52 0.28 10.05 18.61
C GLU A 52 0.62 10.91 17.39
N ARG A 53 1.85 11.42 17.31
CA ARG A 53 2.27 12.37 16.27
C ARG A 53 3.42 11.89 15.41
N GLN A 54 4.14 10.85 15.83
CA GLN A 54 5.34 10.40 15.14
C GLN A 54 5.38 8.89 14.99
N ILE A 55 6.06 8.46 13.94
CA ILE A 55 6.49 7.08 13.76
C ILE A 55 8.01 7.06 13.63
N PHE A 56 8.64 6.04 14.20
CA PHE A 56 10.06 5.79 14.00
C PHE A 56 10.31 4.35 13.55
N PHE A 57 11.37 4.21 12.75
CA PHE A 57 11.90 2.95 12.27
C PHE A 57 13.38 2.91 12.63
N GLU A 58 13.77 1.94 13.46
CA GLU A 58 15.14 1.74 13.92
C GLU A 58 15.69 0.46 13.27
N MET A 59 16.83 0.61 12.60
CA MET A 59 17.60 -0.45 11.93
C MET A 59 19.06 -0.14 12.22
N ASP A 60 19.88 -1.02 12.80
CA ASP A 60 21.26 -0.61 13.13
C ASP A 60 22.08 -0.21 11.88
N PRO A 61 22.71 0.99 11.82
CA PRO A 61 22.79 2.10 12.80
C PRO A 61 21.89 3.33 12.47
N ILE A 62 20.85 3.15 11.66
CA ILE A 62 19.93 4.17 11.12
C ILE A 62 18.65 4.28 11.96
N LEU A 63 18.31 5.50 12.36
CA LEU A 63 17.01 5.86 12.92
C LEU A 63 16.26 6.81 11.96
N LEU A 64 15.13 6.37 11.44
CA LEU A 64 14.24 7.18 10.60
C LEU A 64 13.01 7.61 11.39
N ILE A 65 12.77 8.92 11.51
CA ILE A 65 11.61 9.49 12.20
C ILE A 65 10.75 10.27 11.19
N SER A 66 9.43 10.13 11.29
CA SER A 66 8.47 10.90 10.49
C SER A 66 7.28 11.36 11.32
N GLN A 67 6.76 12.55 11.02
CA GLN A 67 5.49 13.02 11.55
C GLN A 67 4.34 12.25 10.87
N LEU A 68 3.35 11.84 11.64
CA LEU A 68 2.11 11.27 11.12
C LEU A 68 1.26 12.37 10.48
N VAL A 69 0.42 11.98 9.52
CA VAL A 69 -0.58 12.89 8.96
C VAL A 69 -1.73 13.00 9.96
N ASP A 70 -1.99 14.22 10.43
CA ASP A 70 -3.12 14.54 11.31
C ASP A 70 -4.43 14.61 10.51
N ALA A 71 -4.91 13.44 10.11
CA ALA A 71 -6.16 13.28 9.38
C ALA A 71 -6.79 11.93 9.70
N LYS A 72 -8.11 11.84 9.51
CA LYS A 72 -8.83 10.57 9.57
C LYS A 72 -8.74 9.86 8.24
N PHE A 73 -8.32 8.59 8.24
CA PHE A 73 -8.31 7.78 7.02
C PHE A 73 -9.76 7.44 6.64
N PRO A 74 -10.13 7.48 5.35
CA PRO A 74 -11.49 7.16 4.93
C PRO A 74 -11.85 5.71 5.29
N ASP A 75 -13.15 5.46 5.48
CA ASP A 75 -13.70 4.14 5.73
C ASP A 75 -13.58 3.27 4.46
N TYR A 76 -12.41 2.67 4.28
CA TYR A 76 -12.06 1.90 3.09
C TYR A 76 -12.80 0.58 2.98
N ARG A 77 -13.38 0.07 4.07
CA ARG A 77 -14.12 -1.20 4.06
C ARG A 77 -15.39 -1.10 3.20
N LYS A 78 -15.99 0.09 3.16
CA LYS A 78 -17.19 0.38 2.36
C LYS A 78 -16.98 0.32 0.85
N VAL A 79 -15.74 0.42 0.38
CA VAL A 79 -15.42 0.39 -1.06
C VAL A 79 -14.90 -0.96 -1.55
N ILE A 80 -14.70 -1.93 -0.65
CA ILE A 80 -14.28 -3.28 -1.01
C ILE A 80 -15.55 -4.09 -1.34
N PRO A 81 -15.77 -4.52 -2.59
CA PRO A 81 -16.92 -5.33 -2.94
C PRO A 81 -16.91 -6.68 -2.21
N THR A 82 -18.04 -7.07 -1.64
CA THR A 82 -18.21 -8.38 -0.97
C THR A 82 -18.81 -9.44 -1.89
N GLU A 83 -19.43 -9.02 -2.99
CA GLU A 83 -20.08 -9.89 -3.97
C GLU A 83 -19.60 -9.54 -5.38
N PHE A 84 -19.44 -10.57 -6.21
CA PHE A 84 -18.98 -10.46 -7.58
C PHE A 84 -19.92 -11.23 -8.51
N SER A 85 -20.44 -10.59 -9.55
CA SER A 85 -21.28 -11.24 -10.56
C SER A 85 -20.48 -12.02 -11.60
N ILE A 86 -19.20 -11.68 -11.78
CA ILE A 86 -18.31 -12.24 -12.79
C ILE A 86 -16.96 -12.55 -12.14
N ALA A 87 -16.42 -13.73 -12.40
CA ALA A 87 -15.07 -14.12 -12.04
C ALA A 87 -14.32 -14.56 -13.31
N VAL A 88 -13.08 -14.10 -13.46
CA VAL A 88 -12.23 -14.43 -14.61
C VAL A 88 -10.91 -14.97 -14.10
N LEU A 89 -10.49 -16.13 -14.60
CA LEU A 89 -9.18 -16.72 -14.34
C LEU A 89 -8.32 -16.56 -15.59
N ALA A 90 -7.11 -16.01 -15.42
CA ALA A 90 -6.16 -15.81 -16.51
C ALA A 90 -4.73 -16.00 -16.01
N ASP A 91 -3.83 -16.40 -16.90
CA ASP A 91 -2.40 -16.35 -16.62
C ASP A 91 -1.97 -14.89 -16.41
N ARG A 92 -1.32 -14.63 -15.26
CA ARG A 92 -0.93 -13.29 -14.85
C ARG A 92 0.00 -12.64 -15.86
N ASP A 93 1.01 -13.36 -16.33
CA ASP A 93 2.08 -12.80 -17.12
C ASP A 93 1.61 -12.56 -18.56
N ASP A 94 0.82 -13.47 -19.14
CA ASP A 94 0.23 -13.30 -20.46
C ASP A 94 -0.84 -12.20 -20.48
N PHE A 95 -1.67 -12.10 -19.44
CA PHE A 95 -2.62 -11.00 -19.31
C PHE A 95 -1.89 -9.64 -19.22
N LEU A 96 -0.85 -9.57 -18.38
CA LEU A 96 -0.07 -8.35 -18.22
C LEU A 96 0.67 -7.94 -19.50
N ARG A 97 1.23 -8.90 -20.25
CA ARG A 97 1.84 -8.64 -21.57
C ARG A 97 0.81 -8.08 -22.55
N SER A 98 -0.39 -8.65 -22.58
CA SER A 98 -1.49 -8.23 -23.45
C SER A 98 -1.94 -6.80 -23.12
N VAL A 99 -2.20 -6.52 -21.84
CA VAL A 99 -2.56 -5.18 -21.34
C VAL A 99 -1.49 -4.16 -21.70
N ARG A 100 -0.21 -4.48 -21.48
CA ARG A 100 0.92 -3.58 -21.85
C ARG A 100 0.94 -3.29 -23.34
N ARG A 101 0.78 -4.31 -24.20
CA ARG A 101 0.81 -4.13 -25.65
C ARG A 101 -0.32 -3.23 -26.14
N VAL A 102 -1.54 -3.45 -25.67
CA VAL A 102 -2.70 -2.63 -26.07
C VAL A 102 -2.60 -1.21 -25.49
N SER A 103 -2.04 -1.05 -24.28
CA SER A 103 -1.87 0.28 -23.67
C SER A 103 -1.02 1.25 -24.50
N LEU A 104 -0.11 0.73 -25.33
CA LEU A 104 0.70 1.55 -26.25
C LEU A 104 -0.13 2.25 -27.34
N LEU A 105 -1.34 1.76 -27.60
CA LEU A 105 -2.27 2.31 -28.60
C LEU A 105 -3.30 3.26 -27.97
N THR A 106 -3.23 3.51 -26.66
CA THR A 106 -4.20 4.35 -25.94
C THR A 106 -3.77 5.81 -25.90
N ASP A 107 -4.74 6.73 -25.84
CA ASP A 107 -4.47 8.15 -25.61
C ASP A 107 -3.77 8.35 -24.26
N GLU A 108 -2.66 9.08 -24.24
CA GLU A 108 -1.81 9.24 -23.06
C GLU A 108 -2.54 9.86 -21.86
N LYS A 109 -3.58 10.67 -22.09
CA LYS A 109 -4.34 11.33 -21.03
C LYS A 109 -5.32 10.38 -20.34
N SER A 110 -5.88 9.42 -21.07
CA SER A 110 -6.94 8.54 -20.56
C SER A 110 -6.45 7.16 -20.17
N ARG A 111 -5.53 6.57 -20.95
CA ARG A 111 -5.03 5.18 -20.81
C ARG A 111 -6.14 4.15 -20.58
N LEU A 112 -7.32 4.38 -21.16
CA LEU A 112 -8.48 3.50 -20.99
C LEU A 112 -8.34 2.25 -21.86
N LEU A 113 -8.59 1.09 -21.26
CA LEU A 113 -8.67 -0.20 -21.94
C LEU A 113 -10.05 -0.79 -21.71
N LYS A 114 -10.68 -1.24 -22.82
CA LYS A 114 -11.96 -1.92 -22.76
C LYS A 114 -11.73 -3.43 -22.72
N PHE A 115 -12.27 -4.08 -21.70
CA PHE A 115 -12.37 -5.54 -21.62
C PHE A 115 -13.79 -5.93 -22.09
N GLN A 116 -13.89 -6.94 -22.95
CA GLN A 116 -15.14 -7.45 -23.52
C GLN A 116 -15.31 -8.91 -23.14
#